data_AF-A0A7S4CB89-F1
#
_entry.id   AF-A0A7S4CB89-F1
#
_cell.length_a   1.000
_cell.length_b   1.000
_cell.length_c   1.000
_cell.angle_alpha   90.00
_cell.angle_beta   90.00
_cell.angle_gamma   90.00
#
_symmetry.space_group_name_H-M   'P 1'
#
loop_
_entity.id
_entity.type
_entity.pdbx_description
1 polymer ?
#
loop_
_entity_poly.entity_id
_entity_poly.type
_entity_poly.pdbx_seq_one_letter_code
_entity_poly.pdbx_strand_id
1 'polypeptide(L)'
;AKGEVRALLETWDAAETEKALAAHDERRRKVQQQQQAAQDQQVSKTESQIKAAQRADEVAQQEFAKARCTLEQRIVEYDKCSDEGHELADVALKYVKDAEVALEAAKDKANKCREELQHLRQALREQQDLPDAPKLKRGVHFPLKDLLEELWEDRSGKIAKSGKWPAVIDTSGQAQTFLRYRDVIYLNALLPRDMEPETLRMGLLGGLRFGKRFAVDFMDVDMLGPVRTAFNNLMPGGWDAVMSNKLVKYEKYRDLIRCTDPPEYQATEYTEERIAEFQVVFLTSAAEPNETLLLSTYPMFVQNAAMFDEAFGGVENPFV
;
A
#
# COMPACT_ATOMS: atom_id res chain seq x y z
N ALA A 1 -64.86 -13.95 -35.19
CA ALA A 1 -63.79 -14.73 -34.53
C ALA A 1 -63.22 -15.84 -35.41
N LYS A 2 -63.77 -17.08 -35.46
CA LYS A 2 -63.14 -18.19 -36.23
C LYS A 2 -63.08 -18.00 -37.76
N GLY A 3 -64.06 -17.31 -38.36
CA GLY A 3 -64.09 -17.05 -39.80
C GLY A 3 -63.12 -15.95 -40.27
N GLU A 4 -62.95 -14.88 -39.48
CA GLU A 4 -62.01 -13.79 -39.78
C GLU A 4 -60.56 -14.25 -39.72
N VAL A 5 -60.22 -15.10 -38.73
CA VAL A 5 -58.86 -15.65 -38.60
C VAL A 5 -58.50 -16.54 -39.79
N ARG A 6 -59.46 -17.30 -40.33
CA ARG A 6 -59.24 -18.16 -41.50
C ARG A 6 -59.02 -17.35 -42.78
N ALA A 7 -59.84 -16.32 -43.00
CA ALA A 7 -59.67 -15.42 -44.15
C ALA A 7 -58.34 -14.67 -44.11
N LEU A 8 -57.92 -14.22 -42.91
CA LEU A 8 -56.65 -13.52 -42.72
C LEU A 8 -55.43 -14.40 -43.04
N LEU A 9 -55.49 -15.70 -42.71
CA LEU A 9 -54.45 -16.68 -42.98
C LEU A 9 -54.39 -17.09 -44.47
N GLU A 10 -55.51 -17.07 -45.19
CA GLU A 10 -55.55 -17.34 -46.63
C GLU A 10 -54.96 -16.18 -47.47
N THR A 11 -55.03 -14.95 -46.96
CA THR A 11 -54.43 -13.75 -47.57
C THR A 11 -53.04 -13.41 -47.00
N TRP A 12 -52.51 -14.20 -46.07
CA TRP A 12 -51.24 -13.91 -45.40
C TRP A 12 -50.05 -14.19 -46.33
N ASP A 13 -49.24 -13.17 -46.61
CA ASP A 13 -47.98 -13.33 -47.35
C ASP A 13 -46.79 -13.53 -46.38
N ALA A 14 -46.25 -14.74 -46.38
CA ALA A 14 -45.08 -15.09 -45.60
C ALA A 14 -43.84 -14.28 -46.03
N ALA A 15 -43.71 -13.92 -47.32
CA ALA A 15 -42.56 -13.19 -47.85
C ALA A 15 -42.53 -11.72 -47.38
N GLU A 16 -43.68 -11.07 -47.23
CA GLU A 16 -43.77 -9.73 -46.63
C GLU A 16 -43.42 -9.76 -45.14
N THR A 17 -43.84 -10.82 -44.45
CA THR A 17 -43.53 -11.02 -43.02
C THR A 17 -42.02 -11.25 -42.81
N GLU A 18 -41.38 -12.06 -43.65
CA GLU A 18 -39.93 -12.29 -43.63
C GLU A 18 -39.14 -11.01 -43.94
N LYS A 19 -39.58 -10.19 -44.90
CA LYS A 19 -38.98 -8.87 -45.16
C LYS A 19 -39.09 -7.93 -43.96
N ALA A 20 -40.25 -7.89 -43.30
CA ALA A 20 -40.45 -7.06 -42.12
C ALA A 20 -39.58 -7.52 -40.94
N LEU A 21 -39.44 -8.84 -40.75
CA LEU A 21 -38.55 -9.43 -39.74
C LEU A 21 -37.07 -9.12 -40.03
N ALA A 22 -36.63 -9.28 -41.27
CA ALA A 22 -35.26 -8.95 -41.67
C ALA A 22 -34.93 -7.46 -41.45
N ALA A 23 -35.84 -6.56 -41.81
CA ALA A 23 -35.69 -5.12 -41.58
C ALA A 23 -35.67 -4.77 -40.08
N HIS A 24 -36.48 -5.45 -39.27
CA HIS A 24 -36.52 -5.28 -37.82
C HIS A 24 -35.21 -5.77 -37.16
N ASP A 25 -34.70 -6.93 -37.55
CA ASP A 25 -33.45 -7.49 -37.03
C ASP A 25 -32.24 -6.66 -37.44
N GLU A 26 -32.20 -6.12 -38.66
CA GLU A 26 -31.15 -5.20 -39.10
C GLU A 26 -31.18 -3.90 -38.29
N ARG A 27 -32.38 -3.36 -38.01
CA ARG A 27 -32.56 -2.17 -37.17
C ARG A 27 -32.12 -2.45 -35.73
N ARG A 28 -32.47 -3.61 -35.17
CA ARG A 28 -31.98 -4.05 -33.86
C ARG A 28 -30.46 -4.18 -33.81
N ARG A 29 -29.84 -4.79 -34.82
CA ARG A 29 -28.38 -4.92 -34.91
C ARG A 29 -27.70 -3.55 -34.96
N LYS A 30 -28.24 -2.61 -35.76
CA LYS A 30 -27.72 -1.23 -35.82
C LYS A 30 -27.85 -0.51 -34.48
N VAL A 31 -29.00 -0.60 -33.81
CA VAL A 31 -29.20 -0.02 -32.47
C VAL A 31 -28.26 -0.65 -31.46
N GLN A 32 -28.10 -1.97 -31.47
CA GLN A 32 -27.23 -2.68 -30.53
C GLN A 32 -25.74 -2.36 -30.78
N GLN A 33 -25.31 -2.28 -32.04
CA GLN A 33 -23.95 -1.84 -32.38
C GLN A 33 -23.71 -0.38 -31.97
N GLN A 34 -24.69 0.51 -32.16
CA GLN A 34 -24.59 1.90 -31.72
C GLN A 34 -24.53 2.02 -30.19
N GLN A 35 -25.32 1.22 -29.46
CA GLN A 35 -25.30 1.17 -28.01
C GLN A 35 -23.96 0.63 -27.49
N GLN A 36 -23.45 -0.45 -28.08
CA GLN A 36 -22.17 -1.04 -27.69
C GLN A 36 -21.00 -0.10 -28.00
N ALA A 37 -20.99 0.53 -29.18
CA ALA A 37 -19.98 1.52 -29.52
C ALA A 37 -20.02 2.75 -28.59
N ALA A 38 -21.22 3.19 -28.17
CA ALA A 38 -21.36 4.27 -27.20
C ALA A 38 -20.86 3.88 -25.81
N GLN A 39 -21.14 2.65 -25.35
CA GLN A 39 -20.59 2.11 -24.09
C GLN A 39 -19.07 1.99 -24.14
N ASP A 40 -18.50 1.43 -25.22
CA ASP A 40 -17.06 1.27 -25.40
C ASP A 40 -16.35 2.63 -25.42
N GLN A 41 -16.93 3.64 -26.07
CA GLN A 41 -16.40 5.00 -26.05
C GLN A 41 -16.43 5.63 -24.65
N GLN A 42 -17.50 5.39 -23.89
CA GLN A 42 -17.64 5.89 -22.53
C GLN A 42 -16.64 5.22 -21.57
N VAL A 43 -16.46 3.90 -21.68
CA VAL A 43 -15.44 3.14 -20.93
C VAL A 43 -14.03 3.61 -21.30
N SER A 44 -13.73 3.75 -22.59
CA SER A 44 -12.41 4.24 -23.02
C SER A 44 -12.10 5.65 -22.50
N LYS A 45 -13.11 6.53 -22.48
CA LYS A 45 -12.99 7.89 -21.93
C LYS A 45 -12.71 7.85 -20.42
N THR A 46 -13.48 7.08 -19.65
CA THR A 46 -13.29 6.95 -18.20
C THR A 46 -11.95 6.29 -17.85
N GLU A 47 -11.51 5.28 -18.60
CA GLU A 47 -10.17 4.69 -18.46
C GLU A 47 -9.05 5.71 -18.71
N SER A 48 -9.19 6.58 -19.71
CA SER A 48 -8.21 7.64 -19.96
C SER A 48 -8.15 8.67 -18.82
N GLN A 49 -9.30 8.99 -18.22
CA GLN A 49 -9.39 9.86 -17.05
C GLN A 49 -8.73 9.23 -15.82
N ILE A 50 -8.96 7.93 -15.60
CA ILE A 50 -8.30 7.18 -14.52
C ILE A 50 -6.78 7.19 -14.71
N LYS A 51 -6.28 6.96 -15.93
CA LYS A 51 -4.83 7.02 -16.20
C LYS A 51 -4.25 8.42 -15.94
N ALA A 52 -4.97 9.48 -16.28
CA ALA A 52 -4.55 10.83 -15.99
C ALA A 52 -4.55 11.12 -14.47
N ALA A 53 -5.60 10.71 -13.76
CA ALA A 53 -5.71 10.84 -12.30
C ALA A 53 -4.64 10.03 -11.57
N GLN A 54 -4.32 8.82 -12.05
CA GLN A 54 -3.20 7.98 -11.55
C GLN A 54 -1.87 8.72 -11.61
N ARG A 55 -1.56 9.34 -12.75
CA ARG A 55 -0.32 10.13 -12.89
C ARG A 55 -0.34 11.36 -11.98
N ALA A 56 -1.48 12.03 -11.84
CA ALA A 56 -1.61 13.19 -10.98
C ALA A 56 -1.41 12.83 -9.49
N ASP A 57 -2.03 11.73 -9.03
CA ASP A 57 -1.81 11.18 -7.69
C ASP A 57 -0.34 10.80 -7.49
N GLU A 58 0.26 10.02 -8.38
CA GLU A 58 1.69 9.65 -8.29
C GLU A 58 2.62 10.87 -8.13
N VAL A 59 2.38 11.93 -8.91
CA VAL A 59 3.15 13.17 -8.80
C VAL A 59 2.90 13.87 -7.47
N ALA A 60 1.65 13.97 -7.02
CA ALA A 60 1.30 14.59 -5.76
C ALA A 60 1.87 13.82 -4.55
N GLN A 61 1.86 12.49 -4.58
CA GLN A 61 2.51 11.64 -3.57
C GLN A 61 4.01 11.84 -3.53
N GLN A 62 4.67 11.96 -4.69
CA GLN A 62 6.10 12.25 -4.76
C GLN A 62 6.42 13.64 -4.20
N GLU A 63 5.60 14.64 -4.48
CA GLU A 63 5.73 15.99 -3.90
C GLU A 63 5.56 15.97 -2.38
N PHE A 64 4.56 15.24 -1.86
CA PHE A 64 4.33 15.07 -0.44
C PHE A 64 5.52 14.38 0.26
N ALA A 65 6.02 13.27 -0.31
CA ALA A 65 7.21 12.58 0.20
C ALA A 65 8.45 13.50 0.21
N LYS A 66 8.67 14.29 -0.85
CA LYS A 66 9.76 15.27 -0.92
C LYS A 66 9.63 16.37 0.12
N ALA A 67 8.43 16.91 0.33
CA ALA A 67 8.17 17.91 1.34
C ALA A 67 8.47 17.35 2.74
N ARG A 68 8.12 16.08 3.00
CA ARG A 68 8.39 15.39 4.26
C ARG A 68 9.89 15.23 4.52
N CYS A 69 10.63 14.75 3.52
CA CYS A 69 12.10 14.67 3.60
C CYS A 69 12.74 16.05 3.84
N THR A 70 12.20 17.10 3.21
CA THR A 70 12.71 18.47 3.38
C THR A 70 12.49 18.96 4.81
N LEU A 71 11.30 18.74 5.38
CA LEU A 71 11.02 19.09 6.76
C LEU A 71 11.99 18.39 7.72
N GLU A 72 12.20 17.08 7.55
CA GLU A 72 13.12 16.31 8.39
C GLU A 72 14.56 16.85 8.31
N GLN A 73 15.02 17.22 7.11
CA GLN A 73 16.33 17.87 6.94
C GLN A 73 16.42 19.21 7.69
N ARG A 74 15.37 20.04 7.64
CA ARG A 74 15.33 21.32 8.37
C ARG A 74 15.31 21.15 9.88
N ILE A 75 14.63 20.11 10.38
CA ILE A 75 14.64 19.78 11.82
C ILE A 75 16.06 19.42 12.26
N VAL A 76 16.74 18.54 11.52
CA VAL A 76 18.14 18.15 11.83
C VAL A 76 19.09 19.35 11.77
N GLU A 77 18.91 20.27 10.82
CA GLU A 77 19.69 21.51 10.75
C GLU A 77 19.42 22.43 11.95
N TYR A 78 18.16 22.59 12.34
CA TYR A 78 17.77 23.37 13.50
C TYR A 78 18.36 22.80 14.80
N ASP A 79 18.25 21.48 15.01
CA ASP A 79 18.77 20.81 16.20
C ASP A 79 20.29 21.04 16.34
N LYS A 80 21.04 20.91 15.23
CA LYS A 80 22.48 21.21 15.21
C LYS A 80 22.78 22.67 15.58
N CYS A 81 22.08 23.63 14.97
CA CYS A 81 22.28 25.04 15.27
C CYS A 81 21.90 25.39 16.72
N SER A 82 20.87 24.74 17.26
CA SER A 82 20.43 24.90 18.65
C SER A 82 21.46 24.35 19.63
N ASP A 83 21.96 23.14 19.40
CA ASP A 83 22.95 22.47 20.26
C ASP A 83 24.29 23.20 20.30
N GLU A 84 24.70 23.81 19.18
CA GLU A 84 25.94 24.58 19.05
C GLU A 84 25.79 26.03 19.55
N GLY A 85 24.59 26.46 19.96
CA GLY A 85 24.32 27.81 20.45
C GLY A 85 24.47 28.89 19.37
N HIS A 86 24.28 28.53 18.10
CA HIS A 86 24.43 29.44 16.98
C HIS A 86 23.30 30.48 16.92
N GLU A 87 23.65 31.75 16.69
CA GLU A 87 22.68 32.86 16.47
C GLU A 87 21.73 32.62 15.27
N LEU A 88 22.06 31.64 14.42
CA LEU A 88 21.25 31.22 13.28
C LEU A 88 20.09 30.30 13.64
N ALA A 89 19.96 29.84 14.90
CA ALA A 89 18.90 28.93 15.33
C ALA A 89 17.50 29.50 15.07
N ASP A 90 17.28 30.80 15.28
CA ASP A 90 16.00 31.46 15.00
C ASP A 90 15.65 31.45 13.50
N VAL A 91 16.66 31.58 12.64
CA VAL A 91 16.51 31.51 11.18
C VAL A 91 16.21 30.08 10.75
N ALA A 92 16.92 29.10 11.30
CA ALA A 92 16.67 27.68 11.06
C ALA A 92 15.24 27.27 11.50
N LEU A 93 14.77 27.76 12.65
CA LEU A 93 13.41 27.55 13.13
C LEU A 93 12.37 28.11 12.16
N LYS A 94 12.64 29.27 11.53
CA LYS A 94 11.76 29.81 10.50
C LYS A 94 11.69 28.89 9.28
N TYR A 95 12.81 28.33 8.83
CA TYR A 95 12.82 27.35 7.74
C TYR A 95 12.07 26.07 8.08
N VAL A 96 12.10 25.61 9.33
CA VAL A 96 11.27 24.49 9.79
C VAL A 96 9.78 24.83 9.63
N LYS A 97 9.34 25.98 10.14
CA LYS A 97 7.93 26.42 10.03
C LYS A 97 7.47 26.58 8.59
N ASP A 98 8.29 27.17 7.73
CA ASP A 98 7.99 27.32 6.31
C ASP A 98 7.87 25.94 5.62
N ALA A 99 8.70 24.98 6.02
CA ALA A 99 8.64 23.60 5.53
C ALA A 99 7.41 22.83 6.06
N GLU A 100 6.97 23.07 7.29
CA GLU A 100 5.71 22.51 7.85
C GLU A 100 4.49 22.97 7.05
N VAL A 101 4.42 24.27 6.73
CA VAL A 101 3.33 24.82 5.91
C VAL A 101 3.34 24.21 4.51
N ALA A 102 4.52 24.08 3.89
CA ALA A 102 4.66 23.44 2.59
C ALA A 102 4.26 21.96 2.62
N LEU A 103 4.59 21.25 3.70
CA LEU A 103 4.22 19.84 3.89
C LEU A 103 2.71 19.67 3.97
N GLU A 104 2.02 20.50 4.76
CA GLU A 104 0.57 20.39 4.91
C GLU A 104 -0.15 20.70 3.59
N ALA A 105 0.30 21.72 2.85
CA ALA A 105 -0.22 22.00 1.52
C ALA A 105 0.00 20.85 0.52
N ALA A 106 1.17 20.19 0.58
CA ALA A 106 1.46 19.03 -0.26
C ALA A 106 0.61 17.81 0.12
N LYS A 107 0.38 17.59 1.41
CA LYS A 107 -0.49 16.53 1.95
C LYS A 107 -1.94 16.72 1.49
N ASP A 108 -2.49 17.92 1.62
CA ASP A 108 -3.84 18.24 1.14
C ASP A 108 -4.00 18.00 -0.36
N LYS A 109 -3.00 18.38 -1.15
CA LYS A 109 -2.99 18.14 -2.59
C LYS A 109 -2.96 16.63 -2.90
N ALA A 110 -2.10 15.88 -2.21
CA ALA A 110 -1.98 14.43 -2.36
C ALA A 110 -3.29 13.70 -2.02
N ASN A 111 -3.97 14.10 -0.93
CA ASN A 111 -5.26 13.54 -0.55
C ASN A 111 -6.34 13.83 -1.59
N LYS A 112 -6.43 15.07 -2.10
CA LYS A 112 -7.41 15.44 -3.15
C LYS A 112 -7.22 14.64 -4.43
N CYS A 113 -5.99 14.52 -4.92
CA CYS A 113 -5.71 13.73 -6.12
C CYS A 113 -6.06 12.25 -5.92
N ARG A 114 -5.84 11.72 -4.71
CA ARG A 114 -6.17 10.34 -4.35
C ARG A 114 -7.68 10.11 -4.28
N GLU A 115 -8.43 11.00 -3.64
CA GLU A 115 -9.90 10.96 -3.58
C GLU A 115 -10.51 11.01 -4.98
N GLU A 116 -10.03 11.89 -5.86
CA GLU A 116 -10.48 11.98 -7.26
C GLU A 116 -10.23 10.66 -8.02
N LEU A 117 -9.05 10.06 -7.84
CA LEU A 117 -8.70 8.78 -8.44
C LEU A 117 -9.60 7.65 -7.94
N GLN A 118 -9.89 7.60 -6.65
CA GLN A 118 -10.80 6.60 -6.08
C GLN A 118 -12.22 6.78 -6.61
N HIS A 119 -12.71 8.01 -6.65
CA HIS A 119 -14.04 8.34 -7.18
C HIS A 119 -14.18 7.91 -8.65
N LEU A 120 -13.17 8.18 -9.49
CA LEU A 120 -13.16 7.74 -10.90
C LEU A 120 -13.12 6.21 -11.03
N ARG A 121 -12.32 5.52 -10.20
CA ARG A 121 -12.27 4.05 -10.18
C ARG A 121 -13.61 3.45 -9.75
N GLN A 122 -14.29 4.06 -8.78
CA GLN A 122 -15.60 3.64 -8.34
C GLN A 122 -16.65 3.83 -9.45
N ALA A 123 -16.68 5.01 -10.09
CA ALA A 123 -17.60 5.29 -11.19
C ALA A 123 -17.44 4.31 -12.37
N LEU A 124 -16.21 3.90 -12.70
CA LEU A 124 -15.98 2.87 -13.72
C LEU A 124 -16.55 1.50 -13.31
N ARG A 125 -16.43 1.12 -12.04
CA ARG A 125 -16.99 -0.15 -11.53
C ARG A 125 -18.52 -0.16 -11.61
N GLU A 126 -19.15 0.93 -11.19
CA GLU A 126 -20.61 1.10 -11.26
C GLU A 126 -21.12 1.07 -12.72
N GLN A 127 -20.36 1.61 -13.67
CA GLN A 127 -20.72 1.57 -15.09
C GLN A 127 -20.59 0.19 -15.73
N GLN A 128 -19.67 -0.65 -15.25
CA GLN A 128 -19.40 -1.96 -15.85
C GLN A 128 -20.16 -3.11 -15.17
N ASP A 129 -20.98 -2.84 -14.15
CA ASP A 129 -21.70 -3.85 -13.35
C ASP A 129 -20.79 -5.04 -12.95
N LEU A 130 -19.49 -4.76 -12.77
CA LEU A 130 -18.54 -5.80 -12.44
C LEU A 130 -18.86 -6.30 -11.03
N PRO A 131 -19.08 -7.62 -10.83
CA PRO A 131 -19.23 -8.16 -9.50
C PRO A 131 -17.99 -7.82 -8.68
N ASP A 132 -18.22 -7.40 -7.41
CA ASP A 132 -17.22 -7.02 -6.41
C ASP A 132 -15.80 -7.48 -6.80
N ALA A 133 -15.01 -6.58 -7.41
CA ALA A 133 -13.56 -6.77 -7.47
C ALA A 133 -13.14 -7.20 -6.06
N PRO A 134 -12.32 -8.26 -5.88
CA PRO A 134 -12.11 -8.87 -4.59
C PRO A 134 -11.83 -7.75 -3.61
N LYS A 135 -12.83 -7.44 -2.75
CA LYS A 135 -12.72 -6.37 -1.77
C LYS A 135 -11.39 -6.64 -1.12
N LEU A 136 -10.41 -5.74 -1.32
CA LEU A 136 -9.07 -5.91 -0.78
C LEU A 136 -9.33 -6.34 0.64
N LYS A 137 -8.99 -7.60 1.00
CA LYS A 137 -9.44 -8.16 2.27
C LYS A 137 -8.88 -7.21 3.30
N ARG A 138 -9.75 -6.33 3.84
CA ARG A 138 -9.38 -5.35 4.84
C ARG A 138 -8.71 -6.19 5.91
N GLY A 139 -7.47 -5.85 6.21
CA GLY A 139 -6.58 -6.71 6.97
C GLY A 139 -7.18 -7.04 8.33
N VAL A 140 -6.47 -7.85 9.10
CA VAL A 140 -7.01 -8.22 10.41
C VAL A 140 -6.84 -7.03 11.35
N HIS A 141 -7.94 -6.60 11.96
CA HIS A 141 -7.94 -5.53 12.96
C HIS A 141 -7.62 -6.12 14.33
N PHE A 142 -6.78 -5.42 15.08
CA PHE A 142 -6.38 -5.80 16.42
C PHE A 142 -6.40 -4.56 17.34
N PRO A 143 -6.84 -4.70 18.60
CA PRO A 143 -6.44 -3.79 19.65
C PRO A 143 -4.90 -3.72 19.72
N LEU A 144 -4.34 -2.55 20.06
CA LEU A 144 -2.88 -2.37 20.04
C LEU A 144 -2.14 -3.45 20.84
N LYS A 145 -2.62 -3.78 22.04
CA LYS A 145 -1.98 -4.80 22.89
C LYS A 145 -1.94 -6.17 22.21
N ASP A 146 -3.06 -6.59 21.62
CA ASP A 146 -3.19 -7.90 20.97
C ASP A 146 -2.38 -7.95 19.66
N LEU A 147 -2.29 -6.83 18.94
CA LEU A 147 -1.46 -6.71 17.74
C LEU A 147 0.00 -7.00 18.05
N LEU A 148 0.50 -6.48 19.18
CA LEU A 148 1.88 -6.68 19.60
C LEU A 148 2.10 -8.13 20.05
N GLU A 149 1.20 -8.70 20.85
CA GLU A 149 1.33 -10.11 21.24
C GLU A 149 1.26 -11.03 20.00
N GLU A 150 0.43 -10.72 19.01
CA GLU A 150 0.36 -11.44 17.74
C GLU A 150 1.63 -11.25 16.89
N LEU A 151 2.20 -10.04 16.81
CA LEU A 151 3.42 -9.79 16.04
C LEU A 151 4.64 -10.52 16.63
N TRP A 152 4.69 -10.69 17.96
CA TRP A 152 5.81 -11.35 18.64
C TRP A 152 5.70 -12.87 18.73
N GLU A 153 4.52 -13.37 19.08
CA GLU A 153 4.32 -14.79 19.39
C GLU A 153 3.54 -15.53 18.29
N ASP A 154 2.97 -14.82 17.30
CA ASP A 154 2.06 -15.37 16.29
C ASP A 154 1.04 -16.32 16.93
N ARG A 155 0.37 -15.86 18.00
CA ARG A 155 -0.52 -16.69 18.83
C ARG A 155 -1.62 -17.35 18.02
N SER A 156 -2.12 -16.67 16.98
CA SER A 156 -3.12 -17.25 16.07
C SER A 156 -2.52 -18.14 14.97
N GLY A 157 -1.19 -18.12 14.81
CA GLY A 157 -0.44 -18.83 13.78
C GLY A 157 -0.74 -18.33 12.37
N LYS A 158 -1.40 -17.18 12.23
CA LYS A 158 -1.89 -16.67 10.93
C LYS A 158 -0.76 -16.06 10.13
N ILE A 159 0.23 -15.44 10.78
CA ILE A 159 1.37 -14.83 10.09
C ILE A 159 2.18 -15.93 9.43
N ALA A 160 2.58 -16.97 10.18
CA ALA A 160 3.32 -18.11 9.66
C ALA A 160 2.54 -18.85 8.55
N LYS A 161 1.24 -19.10 8.75
CA LYS A 161 0.39 -19.75 7.72
C LYS A 161 0.27 -18.93 6.44
N SER A 162 0.31 -17.60 6.53
CA SER A 162 0.25 -16.73 5.35
C SER A 162 1.51 -16.81 4.50
N GLY A 163 2.65 -17.15 5.11
CA GLY A 163 3.97 -17.14 4.48
C GLY A 163 4.45 -15.74 4.07
N LYS A 164 3.75 -14.68 4.49
CA LYS A 164 4.07 -13.28 4.20
C LYS A 164 4.55 -12.56 5.45
N TRP A 165 5.37 -11.54 5.25
CA TRP A 165 5.77 -10.65 6.32
C TRP A 165 4.60 -9.79 6.80
N PRO A 166 4.49 -9.49 8.11
CA PRO A 166 3.48 -8.59 8.64
C PRO A 166 3.71 -7.15 8.17
N ALA A 167 2.63 -6.46 7.86
CA ALA A 167 2.59 -5.00 7.71
C ALA A 167 1.62 -4.44 8.74
N VAL A 168 2.09 -3.58 9.62
CA VAL A 168 1.30 -2.93 10.66
C VAL A 168 0.87 -1.55 10.18
N ILE A 169 -0.44 -1.34 10.16
CA ILE A 169 -1.09 -0.11 9.73
C ILE A 169 -1.68 0.56 10.96
N ASP A 170 -1.09 1.67 11.37
CA ASP A 170 -1.45 2.38 12.58
C ASP A 170 -1.46 3.90 12.39
N THR A 171 -2.64 4.46 12.14
CA THR A 171 -2.83 5.90 12.00
C THR A 171 -2.61 6.69 13.29
N SER A 172 -2.57 6.02 14.45
CA SER A 172 -2.30 6.68 15.74
C SER A 172 -0.80 6.87 16.03
N GLY A 173 0.08 6.13 15.34
CA GLY A 173 1.53 6.15 15.57
C GLY A 173 1.99 5.45 16.86
N GLN A 174 1.09 4.82 17.61
CA GLN A 174 1.42 4.14 18.86
C GLN A 174 2.27 2.88 18.64
N ALA A 175 1.98 2.09 17.61
CA ALA A 175 2.74 0.90 17.24
C ALA A 175 4.16 1.26 16.78
N GLN A 176 4.32 2.35 16.01
CA GLN A 176 5.64 2.88 15.63
C GLN A 176 6.46 3.27 16.86
N THR A 177 5.85 4.03 17.78
CA THR A 177 6.48 4.44 19.04
C THR A 177 6.90 3.22 19.86
N PHE A 178 6.01 2.24 20.01
CA PHE A 178 6.29 1.02 20.75
C PHE A 178 7.46 0.23 20.16
N LEU A 179 7.46 0.00 18.86
CA LEU A 179 8.52 -0.75 18.16
C LEU A 179 9.88 -0.06 18.30
N ARG A 180 9.92 1.27 18.29
CA ARG A 180 11.16 2.04 18.48
C ARG A 180 11.82 1.80 19.84
N TYR A 181 11.03 1.54 20.88
CA TYR A 181 11.54 1.26 22.24
C TYR A 181 11.69 -0.23 22.55
N ARG A 182 11.42 -1.11 21.58
CA ARG A 182 11.57 -2.55 21.74
C ARG A 182 12.87 -3.03 21.11
N ASP A 183 13.29 -4.25 21.45
CA ASP A 183 14.53 -4.84 20.93
C ASP A 183 14.34 -5.33 19.48
N VAL A 184 14.29 -4.37 18.55
CA VAL A 184 14.17 -4.59 17.11
C VAL A 184 15.20 -3.73 16.39
N ILE A 185 15.61 -4.15 15.19
CA ILE A 185 16.34 -3.28 14.28
C ILE A 185 15.31 -2.39 13.60
N TYR A 186 15.25 -1.11 13.97
CA TYR A 186 14.28 -0.16 13.46
C TYR A 186 14.96 0.82 12.50
N LEU A 187 14.46 0.90 11.26
CA LEU A 187 14.91 1.85 10.25
C LEU A 187 13.74 2.71 9.78
N ASN A 188 13.96 4.03 9.72
CA ASN A 188 12.99 4.96 9.17
C ASN A 188 13.26 5.17 7.68
N ALA A 189 12.32 4.79 6.81
CA ALA A 189 12.46 4.91 5.37
C ALA A 189 12.61 6.37 4.88
N LEU A 190 12.10 7.34 5.65
CA LEU A 190 12.26 8.76 5.35
C LEU A 190 13.69 9.25 5.58
N LEU A 191 14.46 8.60 6.45
CA LEU A 191 15.83 9.01 6.75
C LEU A 191 16.78 8.39 5.71
N PRO A 192 17.43 9.19 4.85
CA PRO A 192 18.32 8.65 3.81
C PRO A 192 19.43 7.79 4.39
N ARG A 193 20.01 8.18 5.53
CA ARG A 193 21.05 7.44 6.26
C ARG A 193 20.62 6.02 6.61
N ASP A 194 19.36 5.82 6.97
CA ASP A 194 18.83 4.50 7.35
C ASP A 194 18.63 3.61 6.12
N MET A 195 18.37 4.23 4.96
CA MET A 195 18.22 3.55 3.66
C MET A 195 19.54 3.44 2.88
N GLU A 196 20.66 3.90 3.43
CA GLU A 196 21.97 3.70 2.82
C GLU A 196 22.30 2.20 2.73
N PRO A 197 22.99 1.76 1.66
CA PRO A 197 23.28 0.34 1.46
C PRO A 197 23.97 -0.31 2.65
N GLU A 198 24.89 0.39 3.31
CA GLU A 198 25.63 -0.19 4.43
C GLU A 198 24.77 -0.33 5.70
N THR A 199 24.00 0.70 6.04
CA THR A 199 23.08 0.68 7.18
C THR A 199 22.03 -0.41 7.01
N LEU A 200 21.43 -0.50 5.81
CA LEU A 200 20.41 -1.49 5.49
C LEU A 200 21.00 -2.91 5.50
N ARG A 201 22.20 -3.11 4.94
CA ARG A 201 22.94 -4.38 4.95
C ARG A 201 23.23 -4.84 6.38
N MET A 202 23.84 -3.99 7.20
CA MET A 202 24.19 -4.32 8.58
C MET A 202 22.96 -4.54 9.44
N GLY A 203 21.88 -3.80 9.21
CA GLY A 203 20.61 -4.02 9.90
C GLY A 203 20.01 -5.39 9.60
N LEU A 204 20.00 -5.83 8.33
CA LEU A 204 19.56 -7.18 7.95
C LEU A 204 20.44 -8.26 8.57
N LEU A 205 21.76 -8.11 8.47
CA LEU A 205 22.72 -9.06 9.03
C LEU A 205 22.61 -9.13 10.55
N GLY A 206 22.41 -8.01 11.23
CA GLY A 206 22.17 -7.94 12.68
C GLY A 206 20.86 -8.61 13.09
N GLY A 207 19.78 -8.37 12.33
CA GLY A 207 18.52 -9.07 12.53
C GLY A 207 18.69 -10.59 12.48
N LEU A 208 19.33 -11.10 11.43
CA LEU A 208 19.56 -12.54 11.24
C LEU A 208 20.52 -13.12 12.29
N ARG A 209 21.59 -12.41 12.62
CA ARG A 209 22.61 -12.85 13.58
C ARG A 209 22.08 -12.96 15.00
N PHE A 210 21.22 -12.04 15.41
CA PHE A 210 20.74 -11.93 16.78
C PHE A 210 19.29 -12.38 16.95
N GLY A 211 18.61 -12.86 15.89
CA GLY A 211 17.20 -13.24 15.94
C GLY A 211 16.26 -12.05 16.15
N LYS A 212 16.71 -10.85 15.79
CA LYS A 212 15.93 -9.62 15.99
C LYS A 212 15.03 -9.38 14.79
N ARG A 213 13.85 -8.83 15.07
CA ARG A 213 12.95 -8.33 14.03
C ARG A 213 13.56 -7.13 13.34
N PHE A 214 13.32 -7.02 12.05
CA PHE A 214 13.79 -5.93 11.21
C PHE A 214 12.59 -5.10 10.76
N ALA A 215 12.38 -3.96 11.42
CA ALA A 215 11.27 -3.06 11.19
C ALA A 215 11.66 -1.94 10.22
N VAL A 216 10.89 -1.78 9.14
CA VAL A 216 11.02 -0.67 8.20
C VAL A 216 9.78 0.20 8.30
N ASP A 217 9.96 1.44 8.71
CA ASP A 217 8.88 2.41 8.88
C ASP A 217 8.73 3.32 7.67
N PHE A 218 7.59 3.20 6.98
CA PHE A 218 7.21 4.09 5.89
C PHE A 218 6.59 5.41 6.36
N MET A 219 6.34 5.55 7.67
CA MET A 219 5.72 6.75 8.25
C MET A 219 4.35 7.02 7.60
N ASP A 220 4.01 8.29 7.39
CA ASP A 220 2.73 8.76 6.86
C ASP A 220 2.71 8.92 5.32
N VAL A 221 3.77 8.50 4.64
CA VAL A 221 3.97 8.66 3.18
C VAL A 221 4.13 7.31 2.47
N ASP A 222 3.89 7.27 1.16
CA ASP A 222 4.20 6.09 0.35
C ASP A 222 5.70 6.01 0.03
N MET A 223 6.40 5.15 0.76
CA MET A 223 7.84 4.91 0.62
C MET A 223 8.17 3.54 0.01
N LEU A 224 7.17 2.83 -0.53
CA LEU A 224 7.39 1.48 -1.08
C LEU A 224 8.40 1.47 -2.24
N GLY A 225 8.27 2.42 -3.16
CA GLY A 225 9.17 2.54 -4.32
C GLY A 225 10.63 2.83 -3.92
N PRO A 226 10.89 3.88 -3.14
CA PRO A 226 12.22 4.17 -2.60
C PRO A 226 12.84 3.00 -1.83
N VAL A 227 12.08 2.38 -0.92
CA VAL A 227 12.57 1.24 -0.13
C VAL A 227 12.88 0.04 -1.01
N ARG A 228 11.99 -0.30 -1.96
CA ARG A 228 12.27 -1.36 -2.96
C ARG A 228 13.57 -1.12 -3.70
N THR A 229 13.84 0.14 -4.07
CA THR A 229 15.08 0.53 -4.75
C THR A 229 16.29 0.34 -3.82
N ALA A 230 16.20 0.78 -2.56
CA ALA A 230 17.25 0.60 -1.57
C ALA A 230 17.62 -0.89 -1.38
N PHE A 231 16.62 -1.77 -1.24
CA PHE A 231 16.87 -3.22 -1.15
C PHE A 231 17.48 -3.81 -2.41
N ASN A 232 17.08 -3.37 -3.60
CA ASN A 232 17.66 -3.84 -4.85
C ASN A 232 19.10 -3.32 -5.08
N ASN A 233 19.46 -2.20 -4.46
CA ASN A 233 20.84 -1.70 -4.47
C ASN A 233 21.77 -2.51 -3.56
N LEU A 234 21.24 -3.23 -2.57
CA LEU A 234 22.04 -4.16 -1.75
C LEU A 234 22.51 -5.37 -2.56
N MET A 235 21.59 -5.98 -3.29
CA MET A 235 21.85 -7.14 -4.12
C MET A 235 20.80 -7.22 -5.24
N PRO A 236 21.16 -7.76 -6.42
CA PRO A 236 20.21 -7.92 -7.52
C PRO A 236 18.97 -8.74 -7.08
N GLY A 237 17.79 -8.12 -7.19
CA GLY A 237 16.53 -8.72 -6.75
C GLY A 237 16.37 -8.83 -5.23
N GLY A 238 17.09 -8.00 -4.46
CA GLY A 238 17.07 -8.01 -2.99
C GLY A 238 15.68 -7.81 -2.41
N TRP A 239 14.85 -6.93 -2.99
CA TRP A 239 13.47 -6.73 -2.55
C TRP A 239 12.65 -8.02 -2.66
N ASP A 240 12.69 -8.67 -3.82
CA ASP A 240 11.93 -9.90 -4.05
C ASP A 240 12.47 -11.03 -3.15
N ALA A 241 13.79 -11.07 -2.92
CA ALA A 241 14.40 -12.05 -2.03
C ALA A 241 13.93 -11.90 -0.58
N VAL A 242 13.81 -10.66 -0.09
CA VAL A 242 13.26 -10.36 1.24
C VAL A 242 11.78 -10.74 1.28
N MET A 243 10.95 -10.20 0.38
CA MET A 243 9.49 -10.38 0.42
C MET A 243 9.05 -11.84 0.27
N SER A 244 9.78 -12.65 -0.49
CA SER A 244 9.49 -14.08 -0.66
C SER A 244 10.16 -15.00 0.36
N ASN A 245 10.81 -14.42 1.38
CA ASN A 245 11.58 -15.13 2.40
C ASN A 245 12.70 -16.03 1.81
N LYS A 246 13.15 -15.72 0.59
CA LYS A 246 14.27 -16.40 -0.07
C LYS A 246 15.60 -15.99 0.52
N LEU A 247 15.66 -14.81 1.13
CA LEU A 247 16.84 -14.33 1.86
C LEU A 247 17.29 -15.36 2.90
N VAL A 248 16.33 -15.90 3.66
CA VAL A 248 16.55 -16.91 4.70
C VAL A 248 16.64 -18.32 4.11
N LYS A 249 15.64 -18.76 3.35
CA LYS A 249 15.51 -20.17 2.90
C LYS A 249 16.66 -20.70 2.06
N TYR A 250 17.33 -19.82 1.31
CA TYR A 250 18.44 -20.20 0.42
C TYR A 250 19.78 -19.63 0.90
N GLU A 251 19.85 -19.21 2.18
CA GLU A 251 21.01 -18.57 2.78
C GLU A 251 21.60 -17.41 1.96
N LYS A 252 20.76 -16.74 1.15
CA LYS A 252 21.19 -15.62 0.30
C LYS A 252 21.74 -14.44 1.11
N TYR A 253 21.42 -14.36 2.39
CA TYR A 253 22.03 -13.38 3.29
C TYR A 253 23.56 -13.54 3.38
N ARG A 254 24.13 -14.71 3.09
CA ARG A 254 25.58 -14.92 3.08
C ARG A 254 26.28 -14.05 2.03
N ASP A 255 25.61 -13.73 0.93
CA ASP A 255 26.13 -12.82 -0.11
C ASP A 255 26.31 -11.39 0.41
N LEU A 256 25.65 -11.05 1.51
CA LEU A 256 25.75 -9.74 2.15
C LEU A 256 26.92 -9.66 3.14
N ILE A 257 27.50 -10.79 3.56
CA ILE A 257 28.61 -10.86 4.52
C ILE A 257 29.92 -10.48 3.81
N ARG A 258 30.70 -9.59 4.43
CA ARG A 258 32.00 -9.16 3.92
C ARG A 258 33.13 -9.63 4.83
N CYS A 259 34.30 -9.87 4.25
CA CYS A 259 35.49 -10.23 5.03
C CYS A 259 35.98 -9.12 5.96
N THR A 260 35.59 -7.87 5.71
CA THR A 260 35.89 -6.70 6.53
C THR A 260 34.92 -6.51 7.70
N ASP A 261 33.86 -7.32 7.79
CA ASP A 261 32.87 -7.17 8.84
C ASP A 261 33.44 -7.61 10.21
N PRO A 262 32.92 -7.06 11.32
CA PRO A 262 33.33 -7.47 12.65
C PRO A 262 33.19 -8.98 12.86
N PRO A 263 34.00 -9.61 13.74
CA PRO A 263 34.00 -11.05 13.94
C PRO A 263 32.63 -11.67 14.24
N GLU A 264 31.75 -10.90 14.89
CA GLU A 264 30.39 -11.33 15.24
C GLU A 264 29.44 -11.48 14.04
N TYR A 265 29.79 -10.95 12.87
CA TYR A 265 29.04 -11.07 11.60
C TYR A 265 29.69 -12.03 10.61
N GLN A 266 30.66 -12.84 11.06
CA GLN A 266 31.28 -13.83 10.20
C GLN A 266 30.31 -14.99 9.92
N ALA A 267 30.49 -15.68 8.79
CA ALA A 267 29.54 -16.67 8.28
C ALA A 267 29.23 -17.84 9.25
N THR A 268 30.12 -18.10 10.22
CA THR A 268 29.99 -19.13 11.26
C THR A 268 29.10 -18.71 12.42
N GLU A 269 28.82 -17.41 12.56
CA GLU A 269 28.10 -16.86 13.70
C GLU A 269 26.57 -16.87 13.51
N TYR A 270 26.09 -17.29 12.35
CA TYR A 270 24.67 -17.38 12.02
C TYR A 270 24.13 -18.76 12.36
N THR A 271 23.30 -18.84 13.40
CA THR A 271 22.68 -20.09 13.89
C THR A 271 21.25 -20.24 13.40
N GLU A 272 20.84 -21.44 13.03
CA GLU A 272 19.49 -21.73 12.53
C GLU A 272 18.37 -21.27 13.48
N GLU A 273 18.57 -21.44 14.80
CA GLU A 273 17.61 -21.03 15.83
C GLU A 273 17.26 -19.54 15.73
N ARG A 274 18.29 -18.68 15.69
CA ARG A 274 18.11 -17.22 15.58
C ARG A 274 17.58 -16.78 14.23
N ILE A 275 18.02 -17.45 13.16
CA ILE A 275 17.52 -17.19 11.81
C ILE A 275 16.01 -17.50 11.74
N ALA A 276 15.53 -18.52 12.45
CA ALA A 276 14.10 -18.85 12.50
C ALA A 276 13.27 -17.78 13.23
N GLU A 277 13.86 -17.03 14.16
CA GLU A 277 13.21 -15.90 14.86
C GLU A 277 13.18 -14.60 14.04
N PHE A 278 14.03 -14.50 13.02
CA PHE A 278 14.11 -13.31 12.16
C PHE A 278 12.80 -13.08 11.40
N GLN A 279 12.27 -11.86 11.52
CA GLN A 279 11.07 -11.44 10.84
C GLN A 279 11.21 -9.99 10.37
N VAL A 280 10.82 -9.73 9.12
CA VAL A 280 10.70 -8.36 8.59
C VAL A 280 9.31 -7.84 8.92
N VAL A 281 9.23 -6.62 9.44
CA VAL A 281 7.97 -5.94 9.77
C VAL A 281 7.92 -4.62 9.01
N PHE A 282 6.85 -4.38 8.28
CA PHE A 282 6.62 -3.08 7.65
C PHE A 282 5.66 -2.25 8.50
N LEU A 283 5.93 -0.97 8.68
CA LEU A 283 5.10 -0.05 9.45
C LEU A 283 4.63 1.10 8.57
N THR A 284 3.41 1.56 8.78
CA THR A 284 2.93 2.82 8.19
C THR A 284 1.83 3.42 9.05
N SER A 285 1.83 4.75 9.12
CA SER A 285 0.77 5.56 9.71
C SER A 285 -0.08 6.27 8.67
N ALA A 286 0.15 5.99 7.38
CA ALA A 286 -0.70 6.48 6.30
C ALA A 286 -2.12 5.94 6.48
N ALA A 287 -3.12 6.82 6.45
CA ALA A 287 -4.54 6.46 6.54
C ALA A 287 -4.95 5.48 5.44
N GLU A 288 -4.33 5.63 4.27
CA GLU A 288 -4.50 4.74 3.13
C GLU A 288 -3.13 4.25 2.65
N PRO A 289 -2.72 3.06 3.10
CA PRO A 289 -1.47 2.42 2.71
C PRO A 289 -1.46 2.02 1.23
N ASN A 290 -0.26 1.89 0.67
CA ASN A 290 -0.06 1.42 -0.70
C ASN A 290 -0.70 0.02 -0.92
N GLU A 291 -1.55 -0.12 -1.94
CA GLU A 291 -2.25 -1.38 -2.27
C GLU A 291 -1.28 -2.55 -2.53
N THR A 292 -0.15 -2.27 -3.19
CA THR A 292 0.88 -3.28 -3.49
C THR A 292 1.53 -3.80 -2.20
N LEU A 293 1.74 -2.93 -1.21
CA LEU A 293 2.23 -3.34 0.11
C LEU A 293 1.21 -4.28 0.77
N LEU A 294 -0.06 -3.90 0.81
CA LEU A 294 -1.12 -4.71 1.43
C LEU A 294 -1.29 -6.08 0.77
N LEU A 295 -1.16 -6.16 -0.57
CA LEU A 295 -1.26 -7.42 -1.31
C LEU A 295 -0.04 -8.33 -1.10
N SER A 296 1.15 -7.76 -0.93
CA SER A 296 2.40 -8.51 -0.79
C SER A 296 2.74 -8.90 0.66
N THR A 297 2.04 -8.33 1.65
CA THR A 297 2.25 -8.57 3.08
C THR A 297 1.02 -9.21 3.76
N TYR A 298 1.14 -9.47 5.06
CA TYR A 298 0.02 -9.79 5.94
C TYR A 298 -0.41 -8.50 6.69
N PRO A 299 -1.47 -7.80 6.23
CA PRO A 299 -1.85 -6.52 6.79
C PRO A 299 -2.57 -6.66 8.15
N MET A 300 -2.05 -5.95 9.14
CA MET A 300 -2.53 -5.89 10.53
C MET A 300 -2.88 -4.44 10.87
N PHE A 301 -4.16 -4.16 11.08
CA PHE A 301 -4.64 -2.81 11.36
C PHE A 301 -4.78 -2.59 12.87
N VAL A 302 -4.20 -1.52 13.40
CA VAL A 302 -4.45 -1.10 14.78
C VAL A 302 -5.85 -0.49 14.84
N GLN A 303 -6.69 -1.06 15.70
CA GLN A 303 -8.04 -0.57 15.91
C GLN A 303 -8.00 0.69 16.76
N ASN A 304 -8.38 1.82 16.16
CA ASN A 304 -8.50 3.09 16.86
C ASN A 304 -9.93 3.20 17.42
N ALA A 305 -10.06 3.26 18.76
CA ALA A 305 -11.37 3.24 19.43
C ALA A 305 -12.31 4.38 18.97
N ALA A 306 -11.77 5.51 18.50
CA ALA A 306 -12.55 6.66 18.07
C ALA A 306 -13.16 6.53 16.65
N MET A 307 -12.61 5.68 15.77
CA MET A 307 -13.07 5.57 14.37
C MET A 307 -14.13 4.48 14.14
N PHE A 308 -14.34 3.60 15.12
CA PHE A 308 -15.26 2.47 14.97
C PHE A 308 -16.73 2.91 15.11
N ASP A 309 -17.01 3.92 15.94
CA ASP A 309 -18.36 4.45 16.14
C ASP A 309 -18.88 5.23 14.93
N GLU A 310 -18.01 5.95 14.20
CA GLU A 310 -18.43 6.73 13.03
C GLU A 310 -18.61 5.88 11.76
N ALA A 311 -17.80 4.83 11.58
CA ALA A 311 -17.82 4.03 10.36
C ALA A 311 -18.83 2.87 10.38
N PHE A 312 -19.22 2.38 11.56
CA PHE A 312 -20.01 1.15 11.68
C PHE A 312 -21.30 1.27 12.47
N GLY A 313 -21.76 2.49 12.79
CA GLY A 313 -23.11 2.75 13.25
C GLY A 313 -23.56 1.80 14.37
N GLY A 314 -22.87 1.84 15.51
CA GLY A 314 -23.36 1.22 16.75
C GLY A 314 -23.71 -0.27 16.67
N VAL A 315 -22.98 -1.07 15.89
CA VAL A 315 -23.07 -2.53 16.04
C VAL A 315 -22.26 -2.92 17.27
N GLU A 316 -22.98 -3.27 18.35
CA GLU A 316 -22.40 -3.79 19.58
C GLU A 316 -21.37 -4.89 19.30
N ASN A 317 -20.24 -4.77 19.97
CA ASN A 317 -19.14 -5.73 19.96
C ASN A 317 -19.68 -7.13 20.36
N PRO A 318 -19.63 -8.16 19.50
CA PRO A 318 -20.14 -9.50 19.82
C PRO A 318 -19.23 -10.28 20.80
N PHE A 319 -18.22 -9.62 21.38
CA PHE A 319 -17.28 -10.21 22.35
C PHE A 319 -17.20 -9.42 23.66
N VAL A 320 -18.27 -8.72 24.05
CA VAL A 320 -18.50 -8.40 25.47
C VAL A 320 -19.08 -9.63 26.17
#